data_AF-A0A5M9JFQ6-F1
#
_entry.id   AF-A0A5M9JFQ6-F1
#
_cell.length_a   1.000
_cell.length_b   1.000
_cell.length_c   1.000
_cell.angle_alpha   90.00
_cell.angle_beta   90.00
_cell.angle_gamma   90.00
#
_symmetry.space_group_name_H-M   'P 1'
#
loop_
_entity.id
_entity.type
_entity.pdbx_description
1 polymer ?
#
loop_
_entity_poly.entity_id
_entity_poly.type
_entity_poly.pdbx_seq_one_letter_code
_entity_poly.pdbx_strand_id
1 'polypeptide(L)'
;MALPALTIRNLSTTPLELKLLERFESAEDKTGGVNITRITRSLTGFMSFNSTPTSPQLAEKAESFSKQDVSIPISPFETKTTDIEPKQNQVLRLTFEANSERYRIDTPTPLHRSTVLTALSHNPTYEFTGVYLPKYSFLAIFSSAKLSSWMSNLKDETPLAALSIPGTHNSPTHYAALPSVRCQAVSVKDQLNNGIRFLDIRVQPQDPNNLAAEGLILVHSAFPVSLTGNKYFRTLVNHLNKFLDENPTETVIISLKREGVGRATDQQLSQILNHHYTQDSARWFTGNRIPALGEVRGKNRRYTSLRTPRFVKGENDGTGLYIDAESWPDNCADGVCTSGEIRVQDFYEVAESTNIEKKIAFSTDQLERAAKAVAVLPDSMGLQARNRQNSHRIAEKVNPVIVDFLCRRHNESTSSEHPDGASIGDGSTGIVVCDWVGVGGDWDLVRCILAMNAKLELREKDLPSDPAS
;
A
#
# COMPACT_ATOMS: atom_id res chain seq x y z
N MET A 1 -29.30 10.04 -13.58
CA MET A 1 -28.46 11.26 -13.56
C MET A 1 -27.42 11.10 -14.63
N ALA A 2 -27.14 12.15 -15.41
CA ALA A 2 -26.03 12.12 -16.36
C ALA A 2 -24.71 11.94 -15.59
N LEU A 3 -23.80 11.11 -16.11
CA LEU A 3 -22.46 10.98 -15.53
C LEU A 3 -21.68 12.29 -15.77
N PRO A 4 -20.81 12.70 -14.84
CA PRO A 4 -19.93 13.83 -15.08
C PRO A 4 -18.96 13.53 -16.22
N ALA A 5 -18.38 14.58 -16.80
CA ALA A 5 -17.35 14.43 -17.81
C ALA A 5 -16.12 13.69 -17.25
N LEU A 6 -15.45 12.92 -18.10
CA LEU A 6 -14.29 12.12 -17.73
C LEU A 6 -13.18 13.03 -17.22
N THR A 7 -12.74 12.78 -15.99
CA THR A 7 -11.55 13.41 -15.42
C THR A 7 -10.43 12.38 -15.36
N ILE A 8 -9.26 12.75 -15.86
CA ILE A 8 -8.08 11.89 -15.89
C ILE A 8 -7.02 12.54 -15.02
N ARG A 9 -6.43 11.76 -14.11
CA ARG A 9 -5.33 12.19 -13.27
C ARG A 9 -4.10 11.33 -13.52
N ASN A 10 -3.00 11.98 -13.89
CA ASN A 10 -1.72 11.32 -14.06
C ASN A 10 -0.95 11.38 -12.74
N LEU A 11 -0.84 10.26 -12.03
CA LEU A 11 -0.06 10.10 -10.80
C LEU A 11 1.27 9.37 -11.06
N SER A 12 1.79 9.47 -12.28
CA SER A 12 3.07 8.91 -12.69
C SER A 12 4.12 10.01 -12.92
N THR A 13 5.40 9.61 -13.03
CA THR A 13 6.48 10.52 -13.41
C THR A 13 6.56 10.79 -14.91
N THR A 14 5.75 10.09 -15.71
CA THR A 14 5.81 10.12 -17.17
C THR A 14 4.66 10.97 -17.71
N PRO A 15 4.90 11.96 -18.59
CA PRO A 15 3.83 12.65 -19.29
C PRO A 15 2.97 11.68 -20.10
N LEU A 16 1.65 11.85 -20.05
CA LEU A 16 0.70 11.03 -20.79
C LEU A 16 -0.08 11.92 -21.75
N GLU A 17 -0.34 11.44 -22.96
CA GLU A 17 -1.28 12.09 -23.86
C GLU A 17 -2.37 11.10 -24.28
N LEU A 18 -3.64 11.42 -24.00
CA LEU A 18 -4.73 10.64 -24.57
C LEU A 18 -4.82 10.96 -26.07
N LYS A 19 -4.54 9.95 -26.91
CA LYS A 19 -4.49 10.09 -28.37
C LYS A 19 -5.72 9.53 -29.07
N LEU A 20 -6.38 8.55 -28.46
CA LEU A 20 -7.50 7.86 -29.09
C LEU A 20 -8.56 7.48 -28.07
N LEU A 21 -9.80 7.81 -28.43
CA LEU A 21 -11.02 7.40 -27.75
C LEU A 21 -11.82 6.46 -28.67
N GLU A 22 -12.08 5.27 -28.17
CA GLU A 22 -12.99 4.30 -28.80
C GLU A 22 -14.18 4.07 -27.88
N ARG A 23 -15.37 3.93 -28.46
CA ARG A 23 -16.61 3.70 -27.73
C ARG A 23 -17.31 2.47 -28.27
N PHE A 24 -17.83 1.62 -27.38
CA PHE A 24 -18.65 0.47 -27.74
C PHE A 24 -19.63 0.11 -26.62
N GLU A 25 -20.73 -0.57 -26.97
CA GLU A 25 -21.70 -1.01 -25.97
C GLU A 25 -21.13 -2.06 -25.01
N SER A 26 -21.47 -1.92 -23.74
CA SER A 26 -21.19 -2.93 -22.72
C SER A 26 -22.00 -4.19 -23.03
N ALA A 27 -21.39 -5.37 -22.89
CA ALA A 27 -22.13 -6.61 -22.94
C ALA A 27 -22.91 -6.76 -21.63
N GLU A 28 -24.14 -6.26 -21.57
CA GLU A 28 -25.03 -6.60 -20.45
C GLU A 28 -25.50 -8.06 -20.57
N ASP A 29 -25.38 -8.77 -19.45
CA ASP A 29 -25.93 -10.08 -19.20
C ASP A 29 -27.43 -10.11 -19.56
N LYS A 30 -27.76 -10.80 -20.65
CA LYS A 30 -29.12 -11.33 -20.83
C LYS A 30 -29.35 -12.45 -19.82
N THR A 31 -29.56 -12.13 -18.55
CA THR A 31 -30.19 -13.07 -17.61
C THR A 31 -31.67 -13.20 -17.93
N GLY A 32 -31.97 -13.89 -19.02
CA GLY A 32 -33.21 -14.62 -19.25
C GLY A 32 -32.88 -16.10 -19.13
N GLY A 33 -33.45 -16.78 -18.15
CA GLY A 33 -32.99 -18.12 -17.72
C GLY A 33 -32.98 -19.19 -18.80
N VAL A 34 -32.14 -20.22 -18.60
CA VAL A 34 -32.49 -21.65 -18.63
C VAL A 34 -31.21 -22.51 -18.47
N ASN A 35 -31.29 -23.45 -17.52
CA ASN A 35 -30.56 -24.70 -17.30
C ASN A 35 -29.02 -24.77 -17.31
N ILE A 36 -28.52 -24.88 -16.07
CA ILE A 36 -27.23 -25.49 -15.72
C ILE A 36 -27.32 -27.00 -15.93
N THR A 37 -26.71 -27.51 -16.99
CA THR A 37 -26.29 -28.92 -17.04
C THR A 37 -24.99 -29.08 -17.81
N ARG A 38 -23.92 -29.39 -17.05
CA ARG A 38 -22.71 -30.13 -17.45
C ARG A 38 -21.94 -29.62 -18.68
N ILE A 39 -20.94 -28.79 -18.44
CA ILE A 39 -19.63 -28.96 -19.11
C ILE A 39 -18.53 -28.83 -18.06
N THR A 40 -18.19 -29.95 -17.44
CA THR A 40 -16.89 -30.18 -16.82
C THR A 40 -16.04 -31.00 -17.80
N ARG A 41 -14.96 -30.41 -18.31
CA ARG A 41 -13.70 -31.09 -18.65
C ARG A 41 -12.63 -30.07 -19.05
N SER A 42 -11.66 -29.90 -18.15
CA SER A 42 -10.22 -29.77 -18.42
C SER A 42 -9.80 -28.93 -19.62
N LEU A 43 -9.44 -27.66 -19.38
CA LEU A 43 -8.31 -27.00 -20.05
C LEU A 43 -7.57 -26.11 -19.05
N THR A 44 -6.45 -26.62 -18.55
CA THR A 44 -5.31 -25.85 -18.09
C THR A 44 -4.76 -25.00 -19.25
N GLY A 45 -4.78 -23.68 -19.10
CA GLY A 45 -4.19 -22.76 -20.08
C GLY A 45 -4.44 -21.32 -19.65
N PHE A 46 -3.36 -20.59 -19.41
CA PHE A 46 -3.35 -19.14 -19.21
C PHE A 46 -4.19 -18.44 -20.28
N MET A 47 -5.26 -17.74 -19.89
CA MET A 47 -6.04 -16.90 -20.80
C MET A 47 -5.45 -15.49 -20.80
N SER A 48 -4.43 -15.30 -21.64
CA SER A 48 -4.16 -14.01 -22.26
C SER A 48 -5.38 -13.60 -23.09
N PHE A 49 -5.99 -12.45 -22.82
CA PHE A 49 -6.92 -11.81 -23.75
C PHE A 49 -6.15 -11.20 -24.93
N ASN A 50 -5.49 -12.03 -25.72
CA ASN A 50 -5.15 -11.73 -27.10
C ASN A 50 -6.13 -12.49 -27.99
N SER A 51 -7.31 -11.91 -28.16
CA SER A 51 -8.19 -12.25 -29.27
C SER A 51 -8.77 -10.97 -29.82
N THR A 52 -8.18 -10.49 -30.91
CA THR A 52 -8.91 -9.72 -31.92
C THR A 52 -10.14 -10.57 -32.30
N PRO A 53 -11.37 -10.10 -32.11
CA PRO A 53 -12.53 -10.91 -32.42
C PRO A 53 -12.57 -11.16 -33.94
N THR A 54 -12.66 -12.43 -34.34
CA THR A 54 -12.90 -12.81 -35.72
C THR A 54 -14.30 -12.34 -36.16
N SER A 55 -14.40 -12.06 -37.46
CA SER A 55 -15.27 -11.07 -38.10
C SER A 55 -16.81 -11.21 -38.08
N PRO A 56 -17.48 -12.22 -37.48
CA PRO A 56 -18.96 -12.19 -37.38
C PRO A 56 -19.51 -11.38 -36.18
N GLN A 57 -18.84 -11.37 -35.02
CA GLN A 57 -19.33 -10.66 -33.81
C GLN A 57 -19.13 -9.14 -33.89
N LEU A 58 -18.18 -8.68 -34.73
CA LEU A 58 -18.00 -7.27 -35.06
C LEU A 58 -19.15 -6.73 -35.90
N ALA A 59 -19.80 -7.55 -36.74
CA ALA A 59 -20.83 -7.08 -37.67
C ALA A 59 -22.14 -6.71 -36.96
N GLU A 60 -22.54 -7.42 -35.90
CA GLU A 60 -23.73 -7.07 -35.09
C GLU A 60 -23.47 -5.90 -34.11
N LYS A 61 -22.21 -5.62 -33.75
CA LYS A 61 -21.82 -4.52 -32.84
C LYS A 61 -21.23 -3.30 -33.56
N ALA A 62 -21.11 -3.35 -34.88
CA ALA A 62 -20.49 -2.29 -35.68
C ALA A 62 -21.28 -0.96 -35.64
N GLU A 63 -22.59 -1.00 -35.40
CA GLU A 63 -23.42 0.20 -35.38
C GLU A 63 -23.19 1.11 -34.16
N SER A 64 -22.62 0.58 -33.06
CA SER A 64 -22.34 1.35 -31.84
C SER A 64 -20.85 1.66 -31.60
N PHE A 65 -19.99 1.23 -32.53
CA PHE A 65 -18.55 1.50 -32.46
C PHE A 65 -18.24 2.89 -33.02
N SER A 66 -17.73 3.79 -32.17
CA SER A 66 -17.17 5.06 -32.64
C SER A 66 -15.70 5.18 -32.26
N LYS A 67 -14.94 5.81 -33.16
CA LYS A 67 -13.51 6.05 -33.02
C LYS A 67 -13.25 7.54 -33.22
N GLN A 68 -12.55 8.15 -32.27
CA GLN A 68 -12.23 9.57 -32.29
C GLN A 68 -10.76 9.76 -31.89
N ASP A 69 -9.97 10.35 -32.80
CA ASP A 69 -8.64 10.85 -32.46
C ASP A 69 -8.80 12.09 -31.58
N VAL A 70 -8.05 12.12 -30.49
CA VAL A 70 -8.05 13.20 -29.49
C VAL A 70 -6.61 13.59 -29.19
N SER A 71 -6.40 14.78 -28.64
CA SER A 71 -5.08 15.24 -28.19
C SER A 71 -5.25 15.96 -26.87
N ILE A 72 -5.14 15.18 -25.79
CA ILE A 72 -5.30 15.68 -24.43
C ILE A 72 -4.02 15.36 -23.67
N PRO A 73 -3.05 16.30 -23.64
CA PRO A 73 -1.82 16.13 -22.86
C PRO A 73 -2.13 16.28 -21.37
N ILE A 74 -1.51 15.43 -20.55
CA ILE A 74 -1.66 15.33 -19.11
C ILE A 74 -0.27 15.14 -18.51
N SER A 75 0.26 16.22 -17.95
CA SER A 75 1.59 16.30 -17.35
C SER A 75 1.68 15.39 -16.11
N PRO A 76 2.90 15.03 -15.67
CA PRO A 76 3.09 14.34 -14.39
C PRO A 76 2.39 15.09 -13.25
N PHE A 77 1.64 14.36 -12.42
CA PHE A 77 0.85 14.89 -11.30
C PHE A 77 -0.25 15.91 -11.68
N GLU A 78 -0.68 15.96 -12.95
CA GLU A 78 -1.79 16.80 -13.42
C GLU A 78 -3.15 16.06 -13.32
N THR A 79 -4.18 16.79 -12.87
CA THR A 79 -5.60 16.38 -12.97
C THR A 79 -6.25 17.18 -14.10
N LYS A 80 -6.86 16.51 -15.08
CA LYS A 80 -7.51 17.15 -16.24
C LYS A 80 -8.92 16.64 -16.46
N THR A 81 -9.90 17.53 -16.31
CA THR A 81 -11.29 17.27 -16.74
C THR A 81 -11.40 17.49 -18.24
N THR A 82 -11.98 16.51 -18.93
CA THR A 82 -12.13 16.50 -20.39
C THR A 82 -13.56 16.89 -20.80
N ASP A 83 -13.80 17.01 -22.10
CA ASP A 83 -15.13 17.12 -22.72
C ASP A 83 -15.76 15.74 -23.03
N ILE A 84 -15.08 14.65 -22.67
CA ILE A 84 -15.54 13.29 -22.94
C ILE A 84 -16.63 12.93 -21.93
N GLU A 85 -17.86 12.76 -22.39
CA GLU A 85 -18.99 12.33 -21.55
C GLU A 85 -19.15 10.79 -21.57
N PRO A 86 -18.93 10.07 -20.45
CA PRO A 86 -19.20 8.64 -20.36
C PRO A 86 -20.70 8.35 -20.26
N LYS A 87 -21.11 7.16 -20.72
CA LYS A 87 -22.50 6.68 -20.63
C LYS A 87 -22.55 5.37 -19.83
N GLN A 88 -23.64 5.13 -19.11
CA GLN A 88 -23.79 3.98 -18.21
C GLN A 88 -23.60 2.62 -18.91
N ASN A 89 -24.07 2.47 -20.15
CA ASN A 89 -24.05 1.20 -20.89
C ASN A 89 -22.95 1.17 -21.97
N GLN A 90 -21.93 2.00 -21.82
CA GLN A 90 -20.85 2.16 -22.79
C GLN A 90 -19.51 1.91 -22.13
N VAL A 91 -18.64 1.20 -22.85
CA VAL A 91 -17.23 1.09 -22.53
C VAL A 91 -16.48 2.15 -23.33
N LEU A 92 -15.66 2.94 -22.64
CA LEU A 92 -14.68 3.81 -23.25
C LEU A 92 -13.33 3.11 -23.23
N ARG A 93 -12.77 2.89 -24.41
CA ARG A 93 -11.40 2.44 -24.58
C ARG A 93 -10.51 3.65 -24.86
N LEU A 94 -9.60 3.89 -23.94
CA LEU A 94 -8.71 5.02 -23.91
C LEU A 94 -7.30 4.53 -24.28
N THR A 95 -6.69 5.12 -25.31
CA THR A 95 -5.30 4.84 -25.66
C THR A 95 -4.44 6.06 -25.40
N PHE A 96 -3.55 5.92 -24.42
CA PHE A 96 -2.55 6.91 -24.05
C PHE A 96 -1.26 6.68 -24.81
N GLU A 97 -0.54 7.75 -25.06
CA GLU A 97 0.82 7.75 -25.59
C GLU A 97 1.78 8.28 -24.53
N ALA A 98 2.90 7.58 -24.33
CA ALA A 98 4.03 7.97 -23.49
C ALA A 98 5.31 7.59 -24.22
N ASN A 99 6.19 8.56 -24.48
CA ASN A 99 7.46 8.34 -25.20
C ASN A 99 7.31 7.50 -26.49
N SER A 100 6.31 7.85 -27.31
CA SER A 100 5.98 7.16 -28.57
C SER A 100 5.46 5.72 -28.42
N GLU A 101 5.27 5.22 -27.20
CA GLU A 101 4.62 3.94 -26.93
C GLU A 101 3.15 4.15 -26.57
N ARG A 102 2.30 3.19 -26.93
CA ARG A 102 0.85 3.27 -26.71
C ARG A 102 0.36 2.27 -25.68
N TYR A 103 -0.53 2.75 -24.81
CA TYR A 103 -1.05 2.03 -23.65
C TYR A 103 -2.57 2.15 -23.62
N ARG A 104 -3.26 1.02 -23.47
CA ARG A 104 -4.72 0.95 -23.59
C ARG A 104 -5.38 0.55 -22.27
N ILE A 105 -6.51 1.19 -21.95
CA ILE A 105 -7.40 0.79 -20.86
C ILE A 105 -8.86 0.92 -21.29
N ASP A 106 -9.68 -0.03 -20.84
CA ASP A 106 -11.13 0.01 -20.99
C ASP A 106 -11.76 0.48 -19.67
N THR A 107 -12.69 1.42 -19.75
CA THR A 107 -13.41 2.00 -18.62
C THR A 107 -14.92 1.88 -18.82
N PRO A 108 -15.71 1.44 -17.82
CA PRO A 108 -15.28 0.95 -16.51
C PRO A 108 -14.38 -0.29 -16.59
N THR A 109 -13.44 -0.43 -15.65
CA THR A 109 -12.54 -1.59 -15.61
C THR A 109 -13.31 -2.85 -15.18
N PRO A 110 -12.90 -4.04 -15.66
CA PRO A 110 -13.47 -5.30 -15.19
C PRO A 110 -13.40 -5.41 -13.66
N LEU A 111 -14.47 -5.88 -13.03
CA LEU A 111 -14.58 -6.08 -11.58
C LEU A 111 -14.46 -4.79 -10.72
N HIS A 112 -14.46 -3.59 -11.33
CA HIS A 112 -14.27 -2.31 -10.65
C HIS A 112 -12.97 -2.23 -9.83
N ARG A 113 -11.90 -2.85 -10.34
CA ARG A 113 -10.57 -2.87 -9.72
C ARG A 113 -9.53 -2.15 -10.56
N SER A 114 -8.37 -1.90 -9.96
CA SER A 114 -7.19 -1.45 -10.68
C SER A 114 -6.82 -2.45 -11.79
N THR A 115 -6.41 -1.93 -12.93
CA THR A 115 -6.07 -2.72 -14.11
C THR A 115 -4.77 -2.20 -14.70
N VAL A 116 -3.85 -3.11 -14.99
CA VAL A 116 -2.63 -2.78 -15.74
C VAL A 116 -3.02 -2.43 -17.18
N LEU A 117 -2.55 -1.29 -17.68
CA LEU A 117 -2.79 -0.85 -19.05
C LEU A 117 -2.14 -1.84 -20.02
N THR A 118 -2.86 -2.22 -21.07
CA THR A 118 -2.34 -3.09 -22.13
C THR A 118 -1.39 -2.28 -23.00
N ALA A 119 -0.09 -2.54 -22.90
CA ALA A 119 0.90 -2.02 -23.83
C ALA A 119 0.64 -2.57 -25.25
N LEU A 120 0.72 -1.69 -26.25
CA LEU A 120 0.57 -2.05 -27.66
C LEU A 120 1.92 -2.26 -28.36
N SER A 121 3.03 -2.02 -27.66
CA SER A 121 4.39 -2.37 -28.10
C SER A 121 4.79 -3.77 -27.60
N HIS A 122 5.73 -4.43 -28.29
CA HIS A 122 6.21 -5.76 -27.91
C HIS A 122 7.07 -5.76 -26.65
N ASN A 123 7.81 -4.66 -26.39
CA ASN A 123 8.70 -4.49 -25.24
C ASN A 123 8.47 -3.09 -24.64
N PRO A 124 7.43 -2.90 -23.82
CA PRO A 124 7.10 -1.59 -23.29
C PRO A 124 8.17 -1.10 -22.32
N THR A 125 8.49 0.19 -22.41
CA THR A 125 9.43 0.85 -21.50
C THR A 125 8.79 1.08 -20.12
N TYR A 126 7.48 1.29 -20.10
CA TYR A 126 6.71 1.57 -18.89
C TYR A 126 5.64 0.53 -18.66
N GLU A 127 5.24 0.38 -17.41
CA GLU A 127 4.00 -0.29 -17.06
C GLU A 127 3.15 0.68 -16.26
N PHE A 128 1.87 0.81 -16.61
CA PHE A 128 0.93 1.70 -15.93
C PHE A 128 -0.23 0.92 -15.36
N THR A 129 -0.76 1.35 -14.22
CA THR A 129 -2.00 0.83 -13.63
C THR A 129 -3.04 1.93 -13.59
N GLY A 130 -4.24 1.67 -14.08
CA GLY A 130 -5.39 2.58 -14.01
C GLY A 130 -6.39 2.16 -12.95
N VAL A 131 -6.89 3.12 -12.17
CA VAL A 131 -8.03 2.96 -11.25
C VAL A 131 -9.17 3.84 -11.76
N TYR A 132 -10.26 3.23 -12.19
CA TYR A 132 -11.45 3.94 -12.63
C TYR A 132 -12.51 3.97 -11.53
N LEU A 133 -13.01 5.15 -11.19
CA LEU A 133 -14.05 5.40 -10.20
C LEU A 133 -15.35 5.77 -10.92
N PRO A 134 -16.28 4.81 -11.14
CA PRO A 134 -17.46 5.02 -11.98
C PRO A 134 -18.37 6.15 -11.49
N LYS A 135 -18.49 6.30 -10.16
CA LYS A 135 -19.32 7.34 -9.53
C LYS A 135 -18.93 8.76 -9.95
N TYR A 136 -17.65 8.97 -10.28
CA TYR A 136 -17.08 10.28 -10.55
C TYR A 136 -16.59 10.43 -12.00
N SER A 137 -16.77 9.42 -12.85
CA SER A 137 -16.14 9.36 -14.17
C SER A 137 -14.65 9.69 -14.09
N PHE A 138 -13.94 9.09 -13.15
CA PHE A 138 -12.57 9.50 -12.82
C PHE A 138 -11.60 8.36 -13.07
N LEU A 139 -10.55 8.62 -13.85
CA LEU A 139 -9.46 7.68 -14.11
C LEU A 139 -8.16 8.21 -13.50
N ALA A 140 -7.66 7.55 -12.46
CA ALA A 140 -6.30 7.76 -11.96
C ALA A 140 -5.34 6.78 -12.64
N ILE A 141 -4.22 7.26 -13.17
CA ILE A 141 -3.19 6.44 -13.82
C ILE A 141 -1.89 6.57 -13.02
N PHE A 142 -1.31 5.44 -12.65
CA PHE A 142 -0.09 5.34 -11.86
C PHE A 142 0.99 4.61 -12.63
N SER A 143 2.27 4.88 -12.34
CA SER A 143 3.34 3.94 -12.69
C SER A 143 3.14 2.64 -11.91
N SER A 144 3.19 1.50 -12.59
CA SER A 144 3.20 0.21 -11.92
C SER A 144 4.56 -0.03 -11.30
N ALA A 145 4.58 -0.27 -9.99
CA ALA A 145 5.75 -0.78 -9.31
C ALA A 145 5.82 -2.30 -9.43
N LYS A 146 7.03 -2.85 -9.59
CA LYS A 146 7.26 -4.27 -9.35
C LYS A 146 7.07 -4.56 -7.86
N LEU A 147 5.87 -5.00 -7.47
CA LEU A 147 5.44 -5.05 -6.07
C LEU A 147 6.38 -5.83 -5.13
N SER A 148 7.06 -6.87 -5.60
CA SER A 148 8.01 -7.62 -4.77
C SER A 148 9.34 -6.89 -4.54
N SER A 149 9.67 -5.88 -5.35
CA SER A 149 10.96 -5.17 -5.32
C SER A 149 10.79 -3.67 -5.59
N TRP A 150 9.74 -3.04 -5.05
CA TRP A 150 9.38 -1.67 -5.41
C TRP A 150 10.38 -0.64 -4.85
N MET A 151 11.10 -0.96 -3.78
CA MET A 151 12.10 -0.05 -3.21
C MET A 151 13.36 0.03 -4.09
N SER A 152 13.54 -0.85 -5.08
CA SER A 152 14.68 -0.85 -6.01
C SER A 152 14.80 0.41 -6.87
N ASN A 153 13.69 1.14 -7.08
CA ASN A 153 13.68 2.36 -7.90
C ASN A 153 14.06 3.63 -7.14
N LEU A 154 14.20 3.54 -5.81
CA LEU A 154 14.49 4.67 -4.93
C LEU A 154 15.98 4.72 -4.61
N LYS A 155 16.51 5.93 -4.38
CA LYS A 155 17.91 6.13 -4.01
C LYS A 155 18.24 5.60 -2.61
N ASP A 156 19.52 5.34 -2.35
CA ASP A 156 19.97 4.82 -1.05
C ASP A 156 19.92 5.89 0.04
N GLU A 157 20.09 7.16 -0.33
CA GLU A 157 20.07 8.32 0.55
C GLU A 157 18.65 8.68 1.01
N THR A 158 17.62 8.14 0.37
CA THR A 158 16.22 8.44 0.68
C THR A 158 15.90 8.05 2.13
N PRO A 159 15.48 8.99 2.99
CA PRO A 159 15.09 8.67 4.36
C PRO A 159 13.90 7.71 4.38
N LEU A 160 13.95 6.67 5.21
CA LEU A 160 12.86 5.70 5.31
C LEU A 160 11.51 6.34 5.69
N ALA A 161 11.55 7.46 6.42
CA ALA A 161 10.37 8.23 6.79
C ALA A 161 9.72 9.01 5.63
N ALA A 162 10.44 9.24 4.53
CA ALA A 162 9.91 9.89 3.35
C ALA A 162 8.95 9.00 2.56
N LEU A 163 9.10 7.67 2.70
CA LEU A 163 8.43 6.71 1.84
C LEU A 163 6.94 6.54 2.18
N SER A 164 6.16 6.29 1.14
CA SER A 164 4.81 5.74 1.24
C SER A 164 4.90 4.23 1.37
N ILE A 165 4.66 3.72 2.57
CA ILE A 165 4.86 2.30 2.90
C ILE A 165 3.52 1.67 3.27
N PRO A 166 3.03 0.70 2.49
CA PRO A 166 1.86 -0.08 2.90
C PRO A 166 2.25 -1.09 3.98
N GLY A 167 1.40 -1.19 4.97
CA GLY A 167 1.54 -2.08 6.12
C GLY A 167 0.30 -2.91 6.37
N THR A 168 0.43 -3.95 7.21
CA THR A 168 -0.71 -4.77 7.62
C THR A 168 -0.84 -4.81 9.14
N HIS A 169 -2.06 -4.65 9.63
CA HIS A 169 -2.36 -4.76 11.04
C HIS A 169 -2.44 -6.23 11.45
N ASN A 170 -1.79 -6.58 12.55
CA ASN A 170 -1.74 -7.96 13.04
C ASN A 170 -1.40 -8.96 11.91
N SER A 171 -0.32 -8.68 11.17
CA SER A 171 0.02 -9.26 9.88
C SER A 171 -0.11 -10.79 9.76
N PRO A 172 0.27 -11.62 10.76
CA PRO A 172 0.19 -13.07 10.62
C PRO A 172 -1.20 -13.67 10.82
N THR A 173 -2.25 -12.88 11.05
CA THR A 173 -3.62 -13.34 11.39
C THR A 173 -4.47 -13.82 10.20
N HIS A 174 -3.87 -14.58 9.28
CA HIS A 174 -4.56 -15.12 8.10
C HIS A 174 -5.03 -16.57 8.25
N TYR A 175 -4.52 -17.28 9.26
CA TYR A 175 -4.84 -18.68 9.52
C TYR A 175 -6.33 -18.89 9.88
N ALA A 176 -6.76 -20.15 9.85
CA ALA A 176 -8.05 -20.54 10.40
C ALA A 176 -8.07 -20.22 11.91
N ALA A 177 -8.90 -19.23 12.27
CA ALA A 177 -9.08 -18.71 13.61
C ALA A 177 -10.50 -18.17 13.80
N LEU A 178 -10.87 -17.82 15.03
CA LEU A 178 -12.13 -17.13 15.31
C LEU A 178 -12.25 -15.85 14.46
N PRO A 179 -13.45 -15.45 14.01
CA PRO A 179 -13.61 -14.28 13.15
C PRO A 179 -13.02 -12.98 13.72
N SER A 180 -13.07 -12.80 15.04
CA SER A 180 -12.50 -11.64 15.74
C SER A 180 -10.97 -11.62 15.81
N VAL A 181 -10.30 -12.72 15.45
CA VAL A 181 -8.83 -12.88 15.46
C VAL A 181 -8.24 -12.64 14.08
N ARG A 182 -9.03 -12.80 13.00
CA ARG A 182 -8.55 -12.71 11.62
C ARG A 182 -8.58 -11.26 11.12
N CYS A 183 -7.41 -10.64 11.04
CA CYS A 183 -7.25 -9.29 10.49
C CYS A 183 -6.80 -9.32 9.02
N GLN A 184 -6.30 -10.47 8.53
CA GLN A 184 -5.73 -10.58 7.20
C GLN A 184 -6.35 -11.73 6.40
N ALA A 185 -6.47 -11.53 5.09
CA ALA A 185 -7.02 -12.51 4.17
C ALA A 185 -5.95 -13.48 3.62
N VAL A 186 -4.70 -13.03 3.55
CA VAL A 186 -3.61 -13.68 2.83
C VAL A 186 -2.35 -13.81 3.69
N SER A 187 -1.47 -14.73 3.33
CA SER A 187 -0.26 -15.02 4.09
C SER A 187 0.73 -13.85 4.09
N VAL A 188 1.63 -13.77 5.08
CA VAL A 188 2.67 -12.72 5.09
C VAL A 188 3.56 -12.81 3.84
N LYS A 189 3.78 -14.02 3.29
CA LYS A 189 4.49 -14.18 2.02
C LYS A 189 3.78 -13.44 0.88
N ASP A 190 2.47 -13.60 0.78
CA ASP A 190 1.67 -12.92 -0.24
C ASP A 190 1.61 -11.41 -0.01
N GLN A 191 1.53 -10.98 1.26
CA GLN A 191 1.63 -9.56 1.64
C GLN A 191 2.94 -8.93 1.12
N LEU A 192 4.08 -9.56 1.38
CA LEU A 192 5.40 -9.07 0.93
C LEU A 192 5.51 -9.05 -0.60
N ASN A 193 5.05 -10.11 -1.26
CA ASN A 193 5.07 -10.20 -2.73
C ASN A 193 4.17 -9.16 -3.41
N ASN A 194 3.19 -8.61 -2.68
CA ASN A 194 2.30 -7.56 -3.17
C ASN A 194 2.61 -6.18 -2.56
N GLY A 195 3.81 -6.00 -2.01
CA GLY A 195 4.37 -4.68 -1.70
C GLY A 195 4.28 -4.23 -0.24
N ILE A 196 3.66 -5.01 0.65
CA ILE A 196 3.68 -4.73 2.08
C ILE A 196 5.13 -4.73 2.59
N ARG A 197 5.54 -3.67 3.29
CA ARG A 197 6.87 -3.57 3.93
C ARG A 197 6.79 -3.17 5.40
N PHE A 198 5.59 -3.00 5.94
CA PHE A 198 5.38 -2.76 7.36
C PHE A 198 4.49 -3.85 7.98
N LEU A 199 4.97 -4.52 9.03
CA LEU A 199 4.26 -5.61 9.70
C LEU A 199 4.00 -5.27 11.17
N ASP A 200 2.73 -5.21 11.60
CA ASP A 200 2.35 -5.19 13.02
C ASP A 200 2.27 -6.63 13.52
N ILE A 201 3.19 -7.00 14.41
CA ILE A 201 3.33 -8.36 14.94
C ILE A 201 3.12 -8.34 16.44
N ARG A 202 2.21 -9.19 16.90
CA ARG A 202 1.85 -9.36 18.31
C ARG A 202 2.31 -10.70 18.82
N VAL A 203 3.04 -10.69 19.93
CA VAL A 203 3.67 -11.89 20.47
C VAL A 203 3.44 -12.07 21.95
N GLN A 204 3.34 -13.34 22.35
CA GLN A 204 3.35 -13.78 23.73
C GLN A 204 4.61 -14.65 23.96
N PRO A 205 5.51 -14.26 24.89
CA PRO A 205 6.59 -15.14 25.33
C PRO A 205 6.04 -16.44 25.94
N GLN A 206 6.59 -17.57 25.49
CA GLN A 206 6.16 -18.90 25.92
C GLN A 206 6.71 -19.23 27.33
N ASP A 207 7.99 -18.94 27.57
CA ASP A 207 8.67 -19.16 28.85
C ASP A 207 9.49 -17.91 29.23
N PRO A 208 8.84 -16.84 29.73
CA PRO A 208 9.49 -15.55 29.96
C PRO A 208 10.53 -15.54 31.10
N ASN A 209 10.55 -16.57 31.94
CA ASN A 209 11.48 -16.66 33.07
C ASN A 209 12.77 -17.43 32.71
N ASN A 210 12.80 -18.07 31.55
CA ASN A 210 13.95 -18.79 31.04
C ASN A 210 14.58 -18.03 29.87
N LEU A 211 15.70 -17.35 30.11
CA LEU A 211 16.39 -16.58 29.06
C LEU A 211 16.92 -17.47 27.92
N ALA A 212 17.10 -18.77 28.13
CA ALA A 212 17.47 -19.70 27.06
C ALA A 212 16.29 -20.03 26.13
N ALA A 213 15.05 -19.75 26.54
CA ALA A 213 13.86 -19.96 25.73
C ALA A 213 13.67 -18.79 24.74
N GLU A 214 13.66 -19.11 23.45
CA GLU A 214 13.40 -18.14 22.38
C GLU A 214 11.92 -18.04 22.00
N GLY A 215 11.07 -18.93 22.52
CA GLY A 215 9.70 -19.14 22.05
C GLY A 215 8.82 -17.89 22.18
N LEU A 216 8.50 -17.26 21.05
CA LEU A 216 7.54 -16.16 20.94
C LEU A 216 6.34 -16.62 20.09
N ILE A 217 5.19 -16.81 20.72
CA ILE A 217 3.94 -17.27 20.09
C ILE A 217 3.24 -16.06 19.46
N LEU A 218 2.78 -16.21 18.21
CA LEU A 218 1.96 -15.21 17.52
C LEU A 218 0.54 -15.24 18.06
N VAL A 219 0.04 -14.09 18.52
CA VAL A 219 -1.27 -13.93 19.17
C VAL A 219 -2.03 -12.74 18.61
N HIS A 220 -3.33 -12.66 18.91
CA HIS A 220 -4.19 -11.49 18.73
C HIS A 220 -5.11 -11.38 19.94
N SER A 221 -4.99 -10.31 20.73
CA SER A 221 -5.59 -10.23 22.06
C SER A 221 -5.24 -11.47 22.89
N ALA A 222 -6.23 -12.09 23.54
CA ALA A 222 -6.05 -13.27 24.36
C ALA A 222 -5.81 -14.59 23.59
N PHE A 223 -5.89 -14.58 22.25
CA PHE A 223 -5.99 -15.81 21.46
C PHE A 223 -4.76 -16.03 20.56
N PRO A 224 -4.32 -17.29 20.37
CA PRO A 224 -3.38 -17.63 19.30
C PRO A 224 -3.96 -17.29 17.92
N VAL A 225 -3.10 -16.94 16.97
CA VAL A 225 -3.52 -16.59 15.60
C VAL A 225 -4.05 -17.78 14.79
N SER A 226 -4.01 -19.01 15.32
CA SER A 226 -4.44 -20.23 14.62
C SER A 226 -5.06 -21.24 15.58
N LEU A 227 -6.17 -21.87 15.15
CA LEU A 227 -6.84 -22.95 15.89
C LEU A 227 -6.15 -24.31 15.75
N THR A 228 -5.20 -24.46 14.82
CA THR A 228 -4.50 -25.72 14.55
C THR A 228 -3.13 -25.81 15.24
N GLY A 229 -2.91 -24.96 16.25
CA GLY A 229 -1.70 -24.92 17.07
C GLY A 229 -0.92 -23.62 16.93
N ASN A 230 -0.02 -23.41 17.89
CA ASN A 230 0.77 -22.18 17.99
C ASN A 230 1.62 -21.96 16.74
N LYS A 231 1.68 -20.70 16.31
CA LYS A 231 2.62 -20.20 15.30
C LYS A 231 3.65 -19.33 16.00
N TYR A 232 4.88 -19.36 15.52
CA TYR A 232 6.01 -18.75 16.22
C TYR A 232 6.66 -17.65 15.39
N PHE A 233 7.17 -16.63 16.10
CA PHE A 233 7.88 -15.52 15.50
C PHE A 233 9.15 -15.95 14.75
N ARG A 234 9.87 -16.97 15.24
CA ARG A 234 11.06 -17.53 14.54
C ARG A 234 10.74 -18.00 13.13
N THR A 235 9.66 -18.75 12.95
CA THR A 235 9.23 -19.21 11.61
C THR A 235 8.90 -18.03 10.70
N LEU A 236 8.26 -16.99 11.24
CA LEU A 236 7.96 -15.77 10.51
C LEU A 236 9.25 -15.05 10.09
N VAL A 237 10.20 -14.82 11.01
CA VAL A 237 11.50 -14.21 10.72
C VAL A 237 12.26 -14.96 9.63
N ASN A 238 12.23 -16.29 9.64
CA ASN A 238 12.86 -17.08 8.57
C ASN A 238 12.24 -16.81 7.20
N HIS A 239 10.92 -16.62 7.13
CA HIS A 239 10.26 -16.21 5.88
C HIS A 239 10.63 -14.78 5.45
N LEU A 240 10.77 -13.85 6.42
CA LEU A 240 11.20 -12.48 6.12
C LEU A 240 12.63 -12.45 5.58
N ASN A 241 13.55 -13.20 6.21
CA ASN A 241 14.93 -13.30 5.75
C ASN A 241 15.01 -13.90 4.34
N LYS A 242 14.24 -14.96 4.06
CA LYS A 242 14.16 -15.53 2.72
C LYS A 242 13.64 -14.53 1.69
N PHE A 243 12.61 -13.77 2.02
CA PHE A 243 12.08 -12.73 1.13
C PHE A 243 13.15 -11.65 0.84
N LEU A 244 13.89 -11.22 1.85
CA LEU A 244 14.98 -10.24 1.71
C LEU A 244 16.19 -10.81 0.93
N ASP A 245 16.48 -12.10 1.05
CA ASP A 245 17.49 -12.77 0.23
C ASP A 245 17.08 -12.79 -1.25
N GLU A 246 15.80 -13.01 -1.53
CA GLU A 246 15.24 -13.00 -2.89
C GLU A 246 15.06 -11.57 -3.45
N ASN A 247 14.98 -10.56 -2.59
CA ASN A 247 14.74 -9.16 -2.94
C ASN A 247 15.66 -8.23 -2.10
N PRO A 248 16.98 -8.23 -2.37
CA PRO A 248 17.97 -7.54 -1.52
C PRO A 248 17.84 -6.02 -1.52
N THR A 249 17.12 -5.45 -2.49
CA THR A 249 16.82 -4.01 -2.54
C THR A 249 15.79 -3.58 -1.50
N GLU A 250 15.06 -4.52 -0.91
CA GLU A 250 13.95 -4.23 -0.01
C GLU A 250 14.39 -4.19 1.45
N THR A 251 13.56 -3.60 2.31
CA THR A 251 13.66 -3.70 3.77
C THR A 251 12.29 -4.01 4.35
N VAL A 252 12.23 -4.76 5.46
CA VAL A 252 10.97 -5.04 6.14
C VAL A 252 10.96 -4.36 7.50
N ILE A 253 9.99 -3.47 7.70
CA ILE A 253 9.73 -2.81 8.96
C ILE A 253 8.83 -3.69 9.83
N ILE A 254 9.27 -3.99 11.04
CA ILE A 254 8.56 -4.80 12.02
C ILE A 254 8.21 -3.95 13.24
N SER A 255 6.93 -3.74 13.47
CA SER A 255 6.40 -3.21 14.74
C SER A 255 6.02 -4.38 15.61
N LEU A 256 6.70 -4.54 16.75
CA LEU A 256 6.49 -5.67 17.64
C LEU A 256 5.92 -5.21 18.98
N LYS A 257 4.79 -5.79 19.38
CA LYS A 257 4.12 -5.50 20.66
C LYS A 257 3.80 -6.79 21.43
N ARG A 258 3.96 -6.73 22.75
CA ARG A 258 3.56 -7.83 23.65
C ARG A 258 2.05 -7.88 23.77
N GLU A 259 1.49 -9.07 23.67
CA GLU A 259 0.05 -9.31 23.83
C GLU A 259 -0.18 -10.74 24.37
N GLY A 260 -1.43 -11.15 24.54
CA GLY A 260 -1.79 -12.44 25.11
C GLY A 260 -2.07 -12.41 26.61
N VAL A 261 -2.45 -13.56 27.16
CA VAL A 261 -2.81 -13.74 28.58
C VAL A 261 -1.60 -14.04 29.48
N GLY A 262 -0.40 -14.10 28.89
CA GLY A 262 0.84 -14.37 29.60
C GLY A 262 1.24 -13.23 30.55
N ARG A 263 1.96 -13.58 31.62
CA ARG A 263 2.47 -12.62 32.63
C ARG A 263 3.84 -12.02 32.30
N ALA A 264 4.31 -12.21 31.06
CA ALA A 264 5.59 -11.67 30.62
C ALA A 264 5.58 -10.14 30.66
N THR A 265 6.72 -9.55 30.97
CA THR A 265 6.93 -8.09 30.93
C THR A 265 7.53 -7.65 29.60
N ASP A 266 7.41 -6.36 29.27
CA ASP A 266 8.06 -5.76 28.09
C ASP A 266 9.59 -5.85 28.16
N GLN A 267 10.13 -5.85 29.38
CA GLN A 267 11.55 -6.06 29.63
C GLN A 267 11.98 -7.47 29.24
N GLN A 268 11.24 -8.50 29.67
CA GLN A 268 11.54 -9.90 29.30
C GLN A 268 11.43 -10.11 27.80
N LEU A 269 10.39 -9.58 27.16
CA LEU A 269 10.27 -9.65 25.70
C LEU A 269 11.46 -8.97 25.00
N SER A 270 11.88 -7.81 25.50
CA SER A 270 13.05 -7.10 24.95
C SER A 270 14.34 -7.89 25.10
N GLN A 271 14.53 -8.60 26.23
CA GLN A 271 15.67 -9.49 26.45
C GLN A 271 15.66 -10.67 25.47
N ILE A 272 14.53 -11.36 25.33
CA ILE A 272 14.38 -12.49 24.40
C ILE A 272 14.70 -12.04 22.97
N LEU A 273 14.14 -10.90 22.54
CA LEU A 273 14.38 -10.38 21.20
C LEU A 273 15.84 -10.01 20.98
N ASN A 274 16.46 -9.30 21.93
CA ASN A 274 17.85 -8.93 21.81
C ASN A 274 18.74 -10.17 21.71
N HIS A 275 18.59 -11.12 22.63
CA HIS A 275 19.47 -12.28 22.75
C HIS A 275 19.31 -13.26 21.59
N HIS A 276 18.08 -13.51 21.13
CA HIS A 276 17.81 -14.60 20.18
C HIS A 276 17.58 -14.13 18.74
N TYR A 277 17.12 -12.89 18.52
CA TYR A 277 16.64 -12.47 17.21
C TYR A 277 17.52 -11.42 16.54
N THR A 278 17.99 -10.42 17.27
CA THR A 278 18.51 -9.18 16.67
C THR A 278 20.03 -8.98 16.81
N GLN A 279 20.78 -10.00 17.22
CA GLN A 279 22.25 -9.91 17.34
C GLN A 279 22.96 -9.81 15.99
N ASP A 280 22.36 -10.35 14.94
CA ASP A 280 22.94 -10.33 13.60
C ASP A 280 22.66 -8.98 12.90
N SER A 281 23.67 -8.11 12.88
CA SER A 281 23.61 -6.79 12.24
C SER A 281 23.52 -6.85 10.71
N ALA A 282 23.85 -7.99 10.09
CA ALA A 282 23.61 -8.21 8.66
C ALA A 282 22.12 -8.47 8.36
N ARG A 283 21.33 -8.84 9.38
CA ARG A 283 19.89 -9.15 9.24
C ARG A 283 18.98 -8.16 9.94
N TRP A 284 19.50 -7.38 10.89
CA TRP A 284 18.72 -6.43 11.67
C TRP A 284 19.39 -5.08 11.76
N PHE A 285 18.63 -4.03 11.47
CA PHE A 285 18.99 -2.68 11.84
C PHE A 285 18.32 -2.31 13.17
N THR A 286 19.15 -2.12 14.20
CA THR A 286 18.73 -1.90 15.59
C THR A 286 19.04 -0.48 16.10
N GLY A 287 19.61 0.41 15.27
CA GLY A 287 19.90 1.80 15.63
C GLY A 287 18.67 2.55 16.18
N ASN A 288 18.85 3.46 17.14
CA ASN A 288 17.77 4.34 17.63
C ASN A 288 17.73 5.66 16.84
N ARG A 289 17.42 5.54 15.53
CA ARG A 289 17.18 6.67 14.61
C ARG A 289 16.40 6.21 13.40
N ILE A 290 15.92 7.17 12.61
CA ILE A 290 15.38 6.92 11.28
C ILE A 290 16.58 6.75 10.30
N PRO A 291 16.75 5.58 9.66
CA PRO A 291 17.83 5.36 8.71
C PRO A 291 17.48 5.82 7.30
N ALA A 292 18.51 6.02 6.47
CA ALA A 292 18.36 6.06 5.03
C ALA A 292 18.07 4.66 4.48
N LEU A 293 17.45 4.57 3.31
CA LEU A 293 17.00 3.30 2.72
C LEU A 293 18.17 2.34 2.50
N GLY A 294 19.31 2.82 1.97
CA GLY A 294 20.50 2.02 1.70
C GLY A 294 21.05 1.29 2.93
N GLU A 295 20.92 1.88 4.11
CA GLU A 295 21.43 1.31 5.37
C GLU A 295 20.65 0.08 5.83
N VAL A 296 19.39 -0.03 5.38
CA VAL A 296 18.42 -1.06 5.81
C VAL A 296 18.03 -2.05 4.72
N ARG A 297 18.52 -1.87 3.48
CA ARG A 297 18.32 -2.86 2.42
C ARG A 297 18.86 -4.23 2.81
N GLY A 298 18.10 -5.28 2.49
CA GLY A 298 18.37 -6.66 2.88
C GLY A 298 18.20 -6.95 4.38
N LYS A 299 17.77 -5.96 5.18
CA LYS A 299 17.63 -6.08 6.64
C LYS A 299 16.19 -5.92 7.10
N ASN A 300 15.89 -6.54 8.23
CA ASN A 300 14.70 -6.22 9.01
C ASN A 300 14.97 -4.98 9.86
N ARG A 301 14.06 -4.01 9.84
CA ARG A 301 14.09 -2.83 10.71
C ARG A 301 13.04 -2.96 11.81
N ARG A 302 13.46 -2.97 13.07
CA ARG A 302 12.52 -3.06 14.20
C ARG A 302 12.10 -1.69 14.74
N TYR A 303 10.79 -1.52 14.96
CA TYR A 303 10.20 -0.52 15.85
C TYR A 303 9.72 -1.20 17.13
N THR A 304 9.90 -0.54 18.26
CA THR A 304 9.44 -1.07 19.55
C THR A 304 8.36 -0.15 20.14
N SER A 305 7.21 -0.73 20.49
CA SER A 305 6.19 -0.09 21.34
C SER A 305 6.46 -0.36 22.84
N LEU A 306 7.60 -1.01 23.15
CA LEU A 306 7.95 -1.48 24.49
C LEU A 306 8.83 -0.45 25.19
N ARG A 307 8.66 -0.30 26.51
CA ARG A 307 9.60 0.44 27.36
C ARG A 307 11.01 -0.08 27.16
N THR A 308 11.89 0.74 26.59
CA THR A 308 13.30 0.39 26.36
C THR A 308 14.00 0.23 27.73
N PRO A 309 14.43 -0.99 28.10
CA PRO A 309 15.01 -1.22 29.43
C PRO A 309 16.34 -0.47 29.61
N ARG A 310 16.70 -0.12 30.85
CA ARG A 310 17.96 0.61 31.17
C ARG A 310 19.23 -0.05 30.62
N PHE A 311 19.29 -1.38 30.50
CA PHE A 311 20.45 -2.07 29.94
C PHE A 311 20.59 -1.88 28.42
N VAL A 312 19.48 -1.64 27.71
CA VAL A 312 19.49 -1.32 26.28
C VAL A 312 19.95 0.12 26.02
N LYS A 313 19.79 1.02 27.00
CA LYS A 313 20.24 2.42 26.89
C LYS A 313 21.77 2.58 26.84
N GLY A 314 22.54 1.56 27.22
CA GLY A 314 24.01 1.56 27.09
C GLY A 314 24.52 1.12 25.71
N GLU A 315 23.65 0.57 24.86
CA GLU A 315 23.97 0.12 23.51
C GLU A 315 23.96 1.29 22.50
N ASN A 316 24.64 1.15 21.36
CA ASN A 316 24.85 2.22 20.36
C ASN A 316 25.36 3.54 20.97
N ASP A 317 26.53 3.49 21.63
CA ASP A 317 27.18 4.68 22.21
C ASP A 317 26.29 5.48 23.20
N GLY A 318 25.36 4.78 23.87
CA GLY A 318 24.46 5.40 24.85
C GLY A 318 23.14 5.94 24.28
N THR A 319 22.90 5.78 22.97
CA THR A 319 21.65 6.22 22.31
C THR A 319 20.50 5.22 22.42
N GLY A 320 20.79 3.97 22.77
CA GLY A 320 19.80 2.90 22.88
C GLY A 320 19.55 2.15 21.57
N LEU A 321 18.71 1.10 21.65
CA LEU A 321 18.27 0.33 20.49
C LEU A 321 16.82 0.67 20.14
N TYR A 322 16.52 0.64 18.83
CA TYR A 322 15.20 0.81 18.21
C TYR A 322 14.58 2.20 18.39
N ILE A 323 13.71 2.61 17.45
CA ILE A 323 12.93 3.83 17.63
C ILE A 323 11.91 3.61 18.75
N ASP A 324 11.93 4.50 19.74
CA ASP A 324 11.05 4.49 20.90
C ASP A 324 9.65 5.01 20.52
N ALA A 325 8.66 4.12 20.67
CA ALA A 325 7.25 4.43 20.52
C ALA A 325 6.46 4.10 21.81
N GLU A 326 7.09 4.11 22.99
CA GLU A 326 6.49 3.77 24.29
C GLU A 326 5.26 4.61 24.60
N SER A 327 5.32 5.91 24.34
CA SER A 327 4.23 6.86 24.62
C SER A 327 3.17 6.87 23.51
N TRP A 328 2.79 5.70 23.00
CA TRP A 328 1.80 5.59 21.94
C TRP A 328 0.44 6.07 22.44
N PRO A 329 -0.12 7.17 21.91
CA PRO A 329 -1.38 7.69 22.42
C PRO A 329 -2.51 6.74 22.08
N ASP A 330 -3.24 6.30 23.11
CA ASP A 330 -4.32 5.34 22.96
C ASP A 330 -5.52 5.96 22.23
N ASN A 331 -6.11 5.22 21.30
CA ASN A 331 -7.32 5.58 20.55
C ASN A 331 -7.34 7.04 20.02
N CYS A 332 -6.24 7.49 19.41
CA CYS A 332 -6.05 8.90 19.04
C CYS A 332 -6.36 9.20 17.56
N ALA A 333 -6.89 10.40 17.30
CA ALA A 333 -7.06 10.94 15.95
C ALA A 333 -5.76 11.53 15.37
N ASP A 334 -4.90 12.03 16.26
CA ASP A 334 -3.63 12.67 15.95
C ASP A 334 -2.74 12.69 17.20
N GLY A 335 -1.98 11.63 17.39
CA GLY A 335 -1.07 11.45 18.52
C GLY A 335 0.38 11.68 18.10
N VAL A 336 1.18 12.29 18.97
CA VAL A 336 2.64 12.39 18.79
C VAL A 336 3.32 11.64 19.93
N CYS A 337 4.24 10.74 19.60
CA CYS A 337 5.05 10.07 20.61
C CYS A 337 6.04 11.08 21.25
N THR A 338 6.46 10.84 22.48
CA THR A 338 7.37 11.68 23.28
C THR A 338 8.69 11.95 22.58
N SER A 339 9.16 11.05 21.71
CA SER A 339 10.34 11.26 20.88
C SER A 339 10.17 12.39 19.85
N GLY A 340 8.93 12.76 19.51
CA GLY A 340 8.60 13.72 18.44
C GLY A 340 8.75 13.15 17.03
N GLU A 341 9.33 11.95 16.87
CA GLU A 341 9.64 11.35 15.57
C GLU A 341 8.44 10.62 14.94
N ILE A 342 7.48 10.18 15.76
CA ILE A 342 6.31 9.42 15.35
C ILE A 342 5.05 10.23 15.62
N ARG A 343 4.25 10.44 14.57
CA ARG A 343 2.90 10.96 14.62
C ARG A 343 1.93 9.90 14.10
N VAL A 344 0.93 9.54 14.88
CA VAL A 344 0.06 8.40 14.62
C VAL A 344 -1.42 8.80 14.68
N GLN A 345 -2.20 8.21 13.78
CA GLN A 345 -3.63 8.08 13.95
C GLN A 345 -3.98 6.61 14.21
N ASP A 346 -4.55 6.34 15.39
CA ASP A 346 -4.90 5.00 15.87
C ASP A 346 -6.29 4.97 16.51
N PHE A 347 -7.27 5.66 15.91
CA PHE A 347 -8.66 5.59 16.36
C PHE A 347 -9.24 4.20 16.02
N TYR A 348 -9.51 3.36 17.01
CA TYR A 348 -9.91 1.96 16.79
C TYR A 348 -11.31 1.60 17.30
N GLU A 349 -12.00 2.52 17.96
CA GLU A 349 -13.38 2.30 18.45
C GLU A 349 -14.43 2.51 17.36
N VAL A 350 -14.45 1.59 16.38
CA VAL A 350 -15.29 1.69 15.17
C VAL A 350 -16.53 0.79 15.19
N ALA A 351 -17.11 0.57 16.38
CA ALA A 351 -18.26 -0.34 16.57
C ALA A 351 -19.57 0.18 15.93
N GLU A 352 -19.70 1.49 15.74
CA GLU A 352 -20.91 2.15 15.20
C GLU A 352 -20.64 2.80 13.84
N SER A 353 -21.67 2.95 12.99
CA SER A 353 -21.55 3.55 11.65
C SER A 353 -21.01 4.99 11.68
N THR A 354 -21.42 5.77 12.68
CA THR A 354 -20.92 7.13 12.94
C THR A 354 -19.42 7.15 13.24
N ASN A 355 -18.87 6.07 13.80
CA ASN A 355 -17.43 5.96 14.06
C ASN A 355 -16.64 5.52 12.82
N ILE A 356 -17.28 4.90 11.82
CA ILE A 356 -16.63 4.61 10.53
C ILE A 356 -16.38 5.90 9.76
N GLU A 357 -17.33 6.83 9.76
CA GLU A 357 -17.15 8.15 9.13
C GLU A 357 -16.04 8.95 9.82
N LYS A 358 -16.02 8.96 11.17
CA LYS A 358 -14.89 9.55 11.93
C LYS A 358 -13.57 8.89 11.59
N LYS A 359 -13.54 7.56 11.45
CA LYS A 359 -12.32 6.83 11.08
C LYS A 359 -11.81 7.23 9.70
N ILE A 360 -12.71 7.37 8.73
CA ILE A 360 -12.37 7.84 7.39
C ILE A 360 -11.78 9.25 7.50
N ALA A 361 -12.47 10.18 8.16
CA ALA A 361 -12.01 11.56 8.33
C ALA A 361 -10.62 11.63 8.98
N PHE A 362 -10.41 10.95 10.11
CA PHE A 362 -9.10 10.94 10.77
C PHE A 362 -8.01 10.29 9.91
N SER A 363 -8.35 9.29 9.09
CA SER A 363 -7.39 8.67 8.18
C SER A 363 -7.03 9.61 7.03
N THR A 364 -8.00 10.29 6.42
CA THR A 364 -7.76 11.28 5.36
C THR A 364 -6.99 12.47 5.87
N ASP A 365 -7.32 13.01 7.05
CA ASP A 365 -6.59 14.13 7.67
C ASP A 365 -5.12 13.77 7.89
N GLN A 366 -4.84 12.56 8.36
CA GLN A 366 -3.47 12.10 8.57
C GLN A 366 -2.72 11.87 7.25
N LEU A 367 -3.40 11.40 6.20
CA LEU A 367 -2.82 11.31 4.85
C LEU A 367 -2.48 12.70 4.31
N GLU A 368 -3.34 13.70 4.50
CA GLU A 368 -3.07 15.08 4.10
C GLU A 368 -1.90 15.69 4.87
N ARG A 369 -1.82 15.42 6.19
CA ARG A 369 -0.67 15.83 7.01
C ARG A 369 0.63 15.21 6.52
N ALA A 370 0.62 13.92 6.17
CA ALA A 370 1.77 13.24 5.59
C ALA A 370 2.13 13.82 4.21
N ALA A 371 1.14 14.13 3.37
CA ALA A 371 1.34 14.66 2.03
C ALA A 371 2.03 16.03 2.04
N LYS A 372 1.73 16.85 3.05
CA LYS A 372 2.30 18.18 3.26
C LYS A 372 3.73 18.14 3.79
N ALA A 373 4.20 17.00 4.31
CA ALA A 373 5.58 16.86 4.75
C ALA A 373 6.53 16.90 3.56
N VAL A 374 7.65 17.60 3.73
CA VAL A 374 8.78 17.60 2.80
C VAL A 374 9.91 16.87 3.50
N ALA A 375 10.27 15.70 2.99
CA ALA A 375 11.43 14.98 3.44
C ALA A 375 12.68 15.77 3.06
N VAL A 376 13.46 16.12 4.08
CA VAL A 376 14.79 16.68 3.89
C VAL A 376 15.69 15.52 3.45
N LEU A 377 16.07 15.53 2.18
CA LEU A 377 17.21 14.77 1.68
C LEU A 377 18.46 15.49 2.25
N PRO A 378 19.49 14.76 2.74
CA PRO A 378 20.38 15.16 3.86
C PRO A 378 20.80 16.65 3.85
N ASP A 379 20.77 17.45 4.93
CA ASP A 379 20.85 17.25 6.39
C ASP A 379 19.61 17.73 7.19
N SER A 380 19.19 16.95 8.20
CA SER A 380 18.16 17.18 9.25
C SER A 380 16.80 16.49 9.07
N MET A 381 16.27 15.96 10.17
CA MET A 381 15.27 14.87 10.25
C MET A 381 13.83 15.23 9.86
N GLY A 382 13.10 14.27 9.29
CA GLY A 382 11.66 14.34 9.02
C GLY A 382 10.84 13.24 9.72
N LEU A 383 9.63 13.59 10.18
CA LEU A 383 8.69 12.77 10.94
C LEU A 383 8.08 11.60 10.16
N GLN A 384 7.74 10.52 10.86
CA GLN A 384 6.88 9.45 10.35
C GLN A 384 5.42 9.67 10.72
N ALA A 385 4.55 9.63 9.71
CA ALA A 385 3.11 9.50 9.88
C ALA A 385 2.70 8.03 9.82
N ARG A 386 1.97 7.52 10.81
CA ARG A 386 1.34 6.20 10.81
C ARG A 386 -0.18 6.30 10.79
N ASN A 387 -0.82 5.55 9.91
CA ASN A 387 -2.28 5.38 9.86
C ASN A 387 -2.62 3.92 10.15
N ARG A 388 -3.52 3.64 11.09
CA ARG A 388 -4.00 2.27 11.36
C ARG A 388 -5.44 2.10 10.94
N GLN A 389 -5.86 0.95 10.41
CA GLN A 389 -7.27 0.59 10.21
C GLN A 389 -7.58 -0.75 10.88
N ASN A 390 -8.83 -0.95 11.30
CA ASN A 390 -9.25 -2.13 12.08
C ASN A 390 -10.37 -2.90 11.38
N SER A 391 -10.47 -4.20 11.67
CA SER A 391 -11.51 -5.22 11.42
C SER A 391 -12.09 -5.33 10.00
N HIS A 392 -12.35 -6.57 9.55
CA HIS A 392 -12.88 -6.91 8.21
C HIS A 392 -14.03 -6.02 7.72
N ARG A 393 -15.08 -5.87 8.55
CA ARG A 393 -16.31 -5.13 8.17
C ARG A 393 -16.08 -3.63 8.02
N ILE A 394 -15.07 -3.10 8.70
CA ILE A 394 -14.67 -1.71 8.59
C ILE A 394 -13.72 -1.57 7.39
N ALA A 395 -12.77 -2.48 7.19
CA ALA A 395 -11.89 -2.50 6.03
C ALA A 395 -12.66 -2.52 4.69
N GLU A 396 -13.73 -3.32 4.56
CA GLU A 396 -14.62 -3.34 3.39
C GLU A 396 -15.26 -1.97 3.08
N LYS A 397 -15.43 -1.11 4.09
CA LYS A 397 -16.01 0.24 3.95
C LYS A 397 -14.96 1.33 3.83
N VAL A 398 -13.85 1.21 4.56
CA VAL A 398 -12.81 2.23 4.65
C VAL A 398 -11.83 2.12 3.48
N ASN A 399 -11.38 0.91 3.11
CA ASN A 399 -10.38 0.72 2.06
C ASN A 399 -10.80 1.37 0.72
N PRO A 400 -12.04 1.15 0.21
CA PRO A 400 -12.46 1.78 -1.05
C PRO A 400 -12.54 3.30 -0.97
N VAL A 401 -12.91 3.85 0.18
CA VAL A 401 -12.97 5.30 0.40
C VAL A 401 -11.58 5.91 0.45
N ILE A 402 -10.60 5.21 1.03
CA ILE A 402 -9.20 5.66 1.01
C ILE A 402 -8.61 5.53 -0.40
N VAL A 403 -8.93 4.49 -1.18
CA VAL A 403 -8.55 4.40 -2.60
C VAL A 403 -9.10 5.60 -3.37
N ASP A 404 -10.39 5.91 -3.20
CA ASP A 404 -11.03 7.09 -3.80
C ASP A 404 -10.33 8.40 -3.41
N PHE A 405 -10.01 8.58 -2.13
CA PHE A 405 -9.27 9.74 -1.63
C PHE A 405 -7.87 9.84 -2.25
N LEU A 406 -7.09 8.76 -2.26
CA LEU A 406 -5.75 8.70 -2.84
C LEU A 406 -5.78 9.02 -4.34
N CYS A 407 -6.77 8.49 -5.06
CA CYS A 407 -6.94 8.73 -6.49
C CYS A 407 -7.33 10.17 -6.80
N ARG A 408 -8.29 10.76 -6.07
CA ARG A 408 -8.89 12.05 -6.47
C ARG A 408 -8.34 13.26 -5.75
N ARG A 409 -8.01 13.14 -4.46
CA ARG A 409 -7.81 14.32 -3.57
C ARG A 409 -6.41 14.42 -2.98
N HIS A 410 -5.75 13.29 -2.75
CA HIS A 410 -4.45 13.27 -2.07
C HIS A 410 -3.41 14.09 -2.82
N ASN A 411 -2.75 15.02 -2.12
CA ASN A 411 -1.71 15.91 -2.65
C ASN A 411 -2.12 16.74 -3.88
N GLU A 412 -3.41 17.09 -4.01
CA GLU A 412 -3.89 17.99 -5.05
C GLU A 412 -3.68 19.47 -4.64
N SER A 413 -3.05 20.25 -5.53
CA SER A 413 -2.67 21.65 -5.27
C SER A 413 -3.85 22.64 -5.34
N THR A 414 -4.98 22.23 -5.91
CA THR A 414 -6.12 23.08 -6.28
C THR A 414 -7.35 22.92 -5.39
N SER A 415 -7.26 22.23 -4.25
CA SER A 415 -8.40 22.15 -3.34
C SER A 415 -8.81 23.57 -2.91
N SER A 416 -10.02 23.98 -3.30
CA SER A 416 -10.65 25.25 -2.96
C SER A 416 -10.87 25.46 -1.45
N GLU A 417 -10.45 24.49 -0.63
CA GLU A 417 -10.43 24.54 0.83
C GLU A 417 -9.09 25.05 1.40
N HIS A 418 -8.12 25.41 0.56
CA HIS A 418 -6.81 25.92 0.99
C HIS A 418 -6.48 27.28 0.32
N PRO A 419 -7.10 28.38 0.79
CA PRO A 419 -6.87 29.73 0.25
C PRO A 419 -5.46 30.29 0.50
N ASP A 420 -4.68 29.67 1.39
CA ASP A 420 -3.38 30.18 1.84
C ASP A 420 -2.21 29.36 1.30
N GLY A 421 -1.98 29.37 -0.01
CA GLY A 421 -0.68 29.09 -0.65
C GLY A 421 0.18 27.96 -0.06
N ALA A 422 -0.43 26.90 0.48
CA ALA A 422 0.27 25.92 1.29
C ALA A 422 1.27 25.14 0.41
N SER A 423 2.52 25.02 0.88
CA SER A 423 3.56 24.33 0.11
C SER A 423 3.10 22.92 -0.23
N ILE A 424 3.09 22.59 -1.53
CA ILE A 424 2.78 21.24 -1.99
C ILE A 424 3.94 20.34 -1.53
N GLY A 425 3.71 19.54 -0.49
CA GLY A 425 4.73 18.63 0.05
C GLY A 425 5.04 17.47 -0.89
N ASP A 426 5.78 16.49 -0.38
CA ASP A 426 6.25 15.35 -1.19
C ASP A 426 5.14 14.36 -1.54
N GLY A 427 3.93 14.53 -1.00
CA GLY A 427 2.82 13.63 -1.29
C GLY A 427 2.94 12.27 -0.64
N SER A 428 3.86 12.09 0.29
CA SER A 428 3.99 10.84 1.03
C SER A 428 2.71 10.53 1.80
N THR A 429 2.40 9.25 1.91
CA THR A 429 1.32 8.75 2.78
C THR A 429 1.84 8.34 4.16
N GLY A 430 3.17 8.35 4.35
CA GLY A 430 3.82 7.70 5.48
C GLY A 430 3.58 6.19 5.46
N ILE A 431 3.44 5.59 6.65
CA ILE A 431 3.09 4.17 6.79
C ILE A 431 1.57 4.04 6.93
N VAL A 432 0.93 3.35 5.99
CA VAL A 432 -0.52 3.08 6.01
C VAL A 432 -0.75 1.61 6.34
N VAL A 433 -1.21 1.33 7.56
CA VAL A 433 -1.45 0.00 8.10
C VAL A 433 -2.90 -0.41 7.85
N CYS A 434 -3.08 -1.42 6.99
CA CYS A 434 -4.37 -1.85 6.48
C CYS A 434 -4.81 -3.20 7.07
N ASP A 435 -6.13 -3.40 7.08
CA ASP A 435 -6.75 -4.69 7.32
C ASP A 435 -7.33 -5.26 6.02
N TRP A 436 -7.33 -6.58 5.91
CA TRP A 436 -8.02 -7.33 4.84
C TRP A 436 -7.68 -6.89 3.40
N VAL A 437 -6.42 -6.54 3.16
CA VAL A 437 -5.89 -6.36 1.79
C VAL A 437 -5.61 -7.70 1.12
N GLY A 438 -5.66 -7.76 -0.21
CA GLY A 438 -5.39 -8.96 -1.00
C GLY A 438 -6.59 -9.90 -1.17
N VAL A 439 -7.77 -9.56 -0.64
CA VAL A 439 -8.98 -10.39 -0.75
C VAL A 439 -9.37 -10.56 -2.21
N GLY A 440 -9.41 -11.82 -2.66
CA GLY A 440 -9.71 -12.13 -4.06
C GLY A 440 -8.72 -11.51 -5.04
N GLY A 441 -7.49 -11.19 -4.63
CA GLY A 441 -6.48 -10.52 -5.44
C GLY A 441 -6.62 -8.99 -5.52
N ASP A 442 -7.48 -8.37 -4.71
CA ASP A 442 -7.61 -6.92 -4.63
C ASP A 442 -6.44 -6.32 -3.83
N TRP A 443 -5.56 -5.62 -4.54
CA TRP A 443 -4.41 -4.91 -3.98
C TRP A 443 -4.47 -3.41 -4.28
N ASP A 444 -5.64 -2.88 -4.59
CA ASP A 444 -5.80 -1.51 -5.12
C ASP A 444 -5.31 -0.46 -4.12
N LEU A 445 -5.69 -0.60 -2.84
CA LEU A 445 -5.21 0.28 -1.78
C LEU A 445 -3.68 0.25 -1.67
N VAL A 446 -3.08 -0.95 -1.72
CA VAL A 446 -1.63 -1.12 -1.64
C VAL A 446 -0.94 -0.49 -2.84
N ARG A 447 -1.45 -0.71 -4.06
CA ARG A 447 -0.95 -0.08 -5.29
C ARG A 447 -1.04 1.44 -5.24
N CYS A 448 -2.17 1.99 -4.76
CA CYS A 448 -2.34 3.43 -4.61
C CYS A 448 -1.34 4.04 -3.62
N ILE A 449 -1.11 3.39 -2.47
CA ILE A 449 -0.10 3.82 -1.49
C ILE A 449 1.29 3.83 -2.13
N LEU A 450 1.69 2.73 -2.77
CA LEU A 450 3.01 2.60 -3.37
C LEU A 450 3.26 3.63 -4.46
N ALA A 451 2.25 3.91 -5.28
CA ALA A 451 2.36 4.88 -6.36
C ALA A 451 2.63 6.31 -5.88
N MET A 452 2.33 6.64 -4.62
CA MET A 452 2.65 7.95 -4.05
C MET A 452 4.16 8.17 -3.86
N ASN A 453 4.99 7.13 -3.94
CA ASN A 453 6.45 7.29 -4.01
C ASN A 453 6.92 7.93 -5.34
N ALA A 454 6.11 7.90 -6.41
CA ALA A 454 6.49 8.44 -7.72
C ALA A 454 6.83 9.93 -7.66
N LYS A 455 6.22 10.70 -6.74
CA LYS A 455 6.52 12.14 -6.61
C LYS A 455 7.90 12.37 -6.00
N LEU A 456 8.26 11.55 -5.02
CA LEU A 456 9.60 11.54 -4.44
C LEU A 456 10.64 11.12 -5.49
N GLU A 457 10.34 10.07 -6.28
CA GLU A 457 11.19 9.65 -7.41
C GLU A 457 11.41 10.77 -8.44
N LEU A 458 10.37 11.55 -8.75
CA LEU A 458 10.48 12.68 -9.68
C LEU A 458 11.45 13.74 -9.12
N ARG A 459 11.28 14.12 -7.86
CA ARG A 459 12.14 15.09 -7.18
C ARG A 459 13.59 14.61 -7.11
N GLU A 460 13.81 13.31 -6.89
CA GLU A 460 15.14 12.71 -6.87
C GLU A 460 15.83 12.75 -8.24
N LYS A 461 15.08 12.69 -9.35
CA LYS A 461 15.61 12.81 -10.72
C LYS A 461 15.96 14.26 -11.09
N ASP A 462 15.24 15.24 -10.55
CA ASP A 462 15.48 16.65 -10.81
C ASP A 462 16.69 17.23 -10.04
N LEU A 463 17.18 16.52 -9.02
CA LEU A 463 18.41 16.87 -8.32
C LEU A 463 19.62 16.61 -9.23
N PRO A 464 20.58 17.54 -9.34
CA PRO A 464 21.80 17.32 -10.11
C PRO A 464 22.50 16.06 -9.61
N SER A 465 22.84 15.15 -10.52
CA SER A 465 23.69 14.01 -10.19
C SER A 465 25.03 14.54 -9.70
N ASP A 466 25.38 14.25 -8.45
CA ASP A 466 26.68 14.62 -7.91
C ASP A 466 27.77 14.02 -8.81
N PRO A 467 28.68 14.84 -9.38
CA PRO A 467 29.76 14.34 -10.21
C PRO A 467 30.89 13.80 -9.32
N ALA A 468 30.65 12.77 -8.51
CA ALA A 468 31.69 11.91 -7.92
C ALA A 468 31.10 10.85 -6.96
N SER A 469 31.23 9.59 -7.34
CA SER A 469 31.87 8.55 -6.50
C SER A 469 32.31 7.39 -7.38
#